data_AF-A0AAD9T7B1-F1
#
_entry.id   AF-A0AAD9T7B1-F1
#
_cell.length_a   1.000
_cell.length_b   1.000
_cell.length_c   1.000
_cell.angle_alpha   90.00
_cell.angle_beta   90.00
_cell.angle_gamma   90.00
#
_symmetry.space_group_name_H-M   'P 1'
#
loop_
_entity.id
_entity.type
_entity.pdbx_description
1 polymer ?
#
loop_
_entity_poly.entity_id
_entity_poly.type
_entity_poly.pdbx_seq_one_letter_code
_entity_poly.pdbx_strand_id
1 'polypeptide(L)'
;DDESLRRWKEQLLGSVDFDSVGETLEPDVKIVSLAIISPGRPDILLPVPENGKPKGLWFTLKEGSRYRLKFTFQVSNNIVSGLKYSNTVWKTGVKVDSTKEMIGTFSPQQEPYTHEMPEETTPSGIFARGSYSARSK
;
A
#
# COMPACT_ATOMS: atom_id res chain seq x y z
N ASP A 1 -17.42 -34.27 9.62
CA ASP A 1 -17.43 -32.80 9.67
C ASP A 1 -16.46 -32.40 10.76
N ASP A 2 -15.35 -31.79 10.39
CA ASP A 2 -14.18 -31.71 11.26
C ASP A 2 -14.16 -30.40 12.05
N GLU A 3 -14.73 -30.46 13.25
CA GLU A 3 -14.80 -29.36 14.21
C GLU A 3 -13.40 -28.81 14.55
N SER A 4 -12.34 -29.64 14.46
CA SER A 4 -10.96 -29.22 14.69
C SER A 4 -10.45 -28.29 13.60
N LEU A 5 -10.82 -28.54 12.34
CA LEU A 5 -10.52 -27.68 11.19
C LEU A 5 -11.25 -26.34 11.30
N ARG A 6 -12.51 -26.33 11.77
CA ARG A 6 -13.27 -25.09 11.99
C ARG A 6 -12.61 -24.22 13.07
N ARG A 7 -12.32 -24.79 14.23
CA ARG A 7 -11.65 -24.08 15.33
C ARG A 7 -10.26 -23.58 14.96
N TRP A 8 -9.49 -24.38 14.21
CA TRP A 8 -8.17 -23.96 13.72
C TRP A 8 -8.25 -22.80 12.74
N LYS A 9 -9.21 -22.82 11.80
CA LYS A 9 -9.46 -21.70 10.88
C LYS A 9 -9.91 -20.44 11.62
N GLU A 10 -10.81 -20.56 12.59
CA GLU A 10 -11.25 -19.47 13.46
C GLU A 10 -10.08 -18.87 14.26
N GLN A 11 -9.16 -19.70 14.76
CA GLN A 11 -7.98 -19.25 15.48
C GLN A 11 -6.99 -18.45 14.61
N LEU A 12 -6.87 -18.79 13.33
CA LEU A 12 -5.97 -18.10 12.40
C LEU A 12 -6.57 -16.84 11.80
N LEU A 13 -7.88 -16.81 11.60
CA LEU A 13 -8.55 -15.78 10.82
C LEU A 13 -9.42 -14.83 11.68
N GLY A 14 -9.64 -15.15 12.96
CA GLY A 14 -10.50 -14.39 13.85
C GLY A 14 -11.99 -14.64 13.59
N SER A 15 -12.84 -13.73 14.07
CA SER A 15 -14.30 -13.76 13.91
C SER A 15 -14.76 -13.36 12.49
N VAL A 16 -14.21 -14.02 11.47
CA VAL A 16 -14.63 -13.81 10.09
C VAL A 16 -15.81 -14.73 9.81
N ASP A 17 -16.96 -14.16 9.46
CA ASP A 17 -18.14 -14.92 9.03
C ASP A 17 -17.79 -15.72 7.77
N PHE A 18 -17.62 -17.03 7.93
CA PHE A 18 -17.25 -17.94 6.83
C PHE A 18 -18.30 -17.97 5.72
N ASP A 19 -19.58 -17.71 6.03
CA ASP A 19 -20.65 -17.60 5.03
C ASP A 19 -20.50 -16.35 4.14
N SER A 20 -19.67 -15.38 4.53
CA SER A 20 -19.38 -14.15 3.76
C SER A 20 -18.07 -14.24 2.97
N VAL A 21 -17.19 -15.19 3.29
CA VAL A 21 -16.00 -15.50 2.50
C VAL A 21 -16.49 -16.34 1.33
N GLY A 22 -16.76 -15.69 0.20
CA GLY A 22 -17.18 -16.39 -1.01
C GLY A 22 -16.09 -17.36 -1.43
N GLU A 23 -16.26 -18.66 -1.16
CA GLU A 23 -15.29 -19.72 -1.48
C GLU A 23 -14.91 -19.75 -2.97
N THR A 24 -15.68 -19.08 -3.84
CA THR A 24 -15.50 -18.98 -5.29
C THR A 24 -15.05 -17.60 -5.79
N LEU A 25 -14.95 -16.58 -4.95
CA LEU A 25 -14.57 -15.23 -5.38
C LEU A 25 -13.06 -15.01 -5.29
N GLU A 26 -12.48 -14.38 -6.31
CA GLU A 26 -11.09 -13.96 -6.30
C GLU A 26 -10.85 -12.88 -5.22
N PRO A 27 -9.73 -12.93 -4.49
CA PRO A 27 -9.40 -11.91 -3.50
C PRO A 27 -9.28 -10.54 -4.15
N ASP A 28 -9.87 -9.51 -3.54
CA ASP A 28 -9.82 -8.15 -4.04
C ASP A 28 -9.20 -7.20 -3.00
N VAL A 29 -8.37 -6.27 -3.49
CA VAL A 29 -7.69 -5.26 -2.67
C VAL A 29 -7.97 -3.89 -3.24
N LYS A 30 -8.73 -3.09 -2.50
CA LYS A 30 -9.05 -1.72 -2.88
C LYS A 30 -8.22 -0.74 -2.05
N ILE A 31 -7.34 0.02 -2.72
CA ILE A 31 -6.65 1.14 -2.07
C ILE A 31 -7.67 2.24 -1.78
N VAL A 32 -7.83 2.58 -0.50
CA VAL A 32 -8.72 3.64 -0.01
C VAL A 32 -7.99 4.97 0.02
N SER A 33 -6.77 4.99 0.56
CA SER A 33 -5.95 6.20 0.58
C SER A 33 -4.45 5.89 0.65
N LEU A 34 -3.66 6.85 0.21
CA LEU A 34 -2.21 6.89 0.37
C LEU A 34 -1.85 8.18 1.09
N ALA A 35 -0.94 8.11 2.05
CA ALA A 35 -0.42 9.28 2.74
C ALA A 35 1.11 9.24 2.79
N ILE A 36 1.72 10.42 2.79
CA ILE A 36 3.14 10.59 3.09
C ILE A 36 3.25 11.14 4.51
N ILE A 37 3.79 10.31 5.40
CA ILE A 37 4.05 10.65 6.79
C ILE A 37 5.45 11.21 6.87
N SER A 38 5.66 12.28 7.61
CA SER A 38 6.99 12.84 7.79
C SER A 38 7.14 13.47 9.17
N PRO A 39 8.29 13.31 9.84
CA PRO A 39 8.49 13.87 11.16
C PRO A 39 8.31 15.39 11.17
N GLY A 40 7.54 15.91 12.13
CA GLY A 40 7.42 17.34 12.40
C GLY A 40 6.57 18.14 11.40
N ARG A 41 5.80 17.48 10.52
CA ARG A 41 4.81 18.14 9.65
C ARG A 41 3.53 17.30 9.55
N PRO A 42 2.37 17.92 9.21
CA PRO A 42 1.15 17.17 8.92
C PRO A 42 1.34 16.20 7.75
N ASP A 43 0.59 15.10 7.79
CA ASP A 43 0.60 14.09 6.74
C ASP A 43 0.10 14.67 5.42
N ILE A 44 0.76 14.30 4.33
CA ILE A 44 0.32 14.67 2.99
C ILE A 44 -0.60 13.57 2.49
N LEU A 45 -1.90 13.82 2.45
CA LEU A 45 -2.88 12.89 1.87
C LEU A 45 -2.82 12.94 0.34
N LEU A 46 -2.68 11.77 -0.29
CA LEU A 46 -2.62 11.59 -1.73
C LEU A 46 -3.90 10.91 -2.21
N PRO A 47 -4.87 11.67 -2.75
CA PRO A 47 -6.06 11.07 -3.34
C PRO A 47 -5.65 10.23 -4.56
N VAL A 48 -6.05 8.96 -4.55
CA VAL A 48 -5.84 8.02 -5.67
C VAL A 48 -7.10 8.07 -6.54
N PRO A 49 -7.02 8.57 -7.79
CA PRO A 49 -8.19 8.59 -8.68
C PRO A 49 -8.59 7.17 -9.08
N GLU A 50 -9.85 6.97 -9.46
CA GLU A 50 -10.39 5.64 -9.85
C GLU A 50 -9.60 4.98 -10.99
N ASN A 51 -9.07 5.78 -11.91
CA ASN A 51 -8.25 5.30 -13.02
C ASN A 51 -6.78 5.01 -12.63
N GLY A 52 -6.41 5.21 -11.36
CA GLY A 52 -5.06 5.05 -10.81
C GLY A 52 -4.03 6.05 -11.34
N LYS A 53 -4.43 7.07 -12.10
CA LYS A 53 -3.53 8.01 -12.80
C LYS A 53 -3.82 9.46 -12.38
N PRO A 54 -3.09 9.99 -11.38
CA PRO A 54 -3.16 11.41 -11.05
C PRO A 54 -2.69 12.25 -12.25
N LYS A 55 -3.33 13.41 -12.46
CA LYS A 55 -2.96 14.34 -13.54
C LYS A 55 -1.91 15.33 -13.03
N GLY A 56 -0.83 15.52 -13.79
CA GLY A 56 0.19 16.52 -13.48
C GLY A 56 1.07 16.15 -12.28
N LEU A 57 1.52 17.17 -11.54
CA LEU A 57 2.33 17.02 -10.33
C LEU A 57 1.46 16.46 -9.20
N TRP A 58 1.79 15.27 -8.71
CA TRP A 58 1.00 14.62 -7.67
C TRP A 58 1.32 15.12 -6.26
N PHE A 59 2.60 15.28 -5.93
CA PHE A 59 3.06 15.82 -4.65
C PHE A 59 4.47 16.40 -4.74
N THR A 60 4.89 17.13 -3.71
CA THR A 60 6.25 17.67 -3.57
C THR A 60 6.83 17.28 -2.23
N LEU A 61 8.08 16.83 -2.21
CA LEU A 61 8.84 16.60 -0.98
C LEU A 61 10.09 17.47 -0.96
N LYS A 62 10.38 18.03 0.20
CA LYS A 62 11.65 18.71 0.46
C LYS A 62 12.78 17.68 0.38
N GLU A 63 13.91 18.07 -0.20
CA GLU A 63 15.11 17.22 -0.24
C GLU A 63 15.65 16.90 1.15
N GLY A 64 16.38 15.78 1.29
CA GLY A 64 16.96 15.33 2.56
C GLY A 64 15.93 15.09 3.68
N SER A 65 14.65 14.98 3.33
CA SER A 65 13.57 14.81 4.29
C SER A 65 13.20 13.35 4.42
N ARG A 66 13.03 12.91 5.67
CA ARG A 66 12.59 11.55 6.00
C ARG A 66 11.08 11.45 5.82
N TYR A 67 10.63 10.33 5.25
CA TYR A 67 9.21 10.06 5.08
C TYR A 67 8.90 8.57 5.14
N ARG A 68 7.63 8.25 5.36
CA ARG A 68 7.07 6.91 5.20
C ARG A 68 5.85 6.99 4.31
N LEU A 69 5.62 5.99 3.49
CA LEU A 69 4.35 5.82 2.79
C LEU A 69 3.39 5.04 3.70
N LYS A 70 2.18 5.54 3.85
CA LYS A 70 1.11 4.89 4.60
C LYS A 70 -0.04 4.56 3.67
N PHE A 71 -0.31 3.28 3.51
CA PHE A 71 -1.44 2.77 2.73
C PHE A 71 -2.61 2.49 3.64
N THR A 72 -3.80 2.92 3.22
CA THR A 72 -5.06 2.42 3.75
C THR A 72 -5.76 1.65 2.64
N PHE A 73 -6.10 0.38 2.89
CA PHE A 73 -6.72 -0.48 1.88
C PHE A 73 -7.72 -1.43 2.50
N GLN A 74 -8.73 -1.81 1.72
CA GLN A 74 -9.75 -2.76 2.12
C GLN A 74 -9.51 -4.08 1.38
N VAL A 75 -9.67 -5.19 2.09
CA VAL A 75 -9.62 -6.54 1.53
C VAL A 75 -11.01 -7.14 1.56
N SER A 76 -11.45 -7.67 0.43
CA SER A 76 -12.77 -8.28 0.25
C SER A 76 -12.67 -9.61 -0.47
N ASN A 77 -13.79 -10.34 -0.49
CA ASN A 77 -13.99 -11.65 -1.13
C ASN A 77 -13.25 -12.81 -0.46
N ASN A 78 -11.90 -12.77 -0.42
CA ASN A 78 -11.08 -13.87 0.05
C ASN A 78 -9.75 -13.37 0.64
N ILE A 79 -8.99 -14.27 1.26
CA ILE A 79 -7.68 -13.97 1.85
C ILE A 79 -6.69 -13.61 0.74
N VAL A 80 -6.02 -12.48 0.92
CA VAL A 80 -4.92 -12.05 0.06
C VAL A 80 -3.62 -12.55 0.69
N SER A 81 -3.00 -13.54 0.09
CA SER A 81 -1.68 -14.03 0.49
C SER A 81 -0.58 -13.34 -0.32
N GLY A 82 0.41 -12.77 0.38
CA GLY A 82 1.60 -12.21 -0.27
C GLY A 82 1.35 -10.89 -1.00
N LEU A 83 0.50 -10.02 -0.41
CA LEU A 83 0.31 -8.66 -0.89
C LEU A 83 1.67 -7.95 -0.91
N LYS A 84 1.99 -7.31 -2.03
CA LYS A 84 3.29 -6.72 -2.29
C LYS A 84 3.12 -5.34 -2.87
N TYR A 85 3.99 -4.43 -2.42
CA TYR A 85 4.19 -3.14 -3.04
C TYR A 85 5.39 -3.18 -3.98
N SER A 86 5.24 -2.57 -5.15
CA SER A 86 6.35 -2.31 -6.06
C SER A 86 6.32 -0.87 -6.53
N ASN A 87 7.46 -0.21 -6.42
CA ASN A 87 7.66 1.15 -6.91
C ASN A 87 8.83 1.17 -7.88
N THR A 88 8.70 1.93 -8.95
CA THR A 88 9.84 2.26 -9.81
C THR A 88 9.81 3.75 -10.04
N VAL A 89 10.97 4.39 -9.89
CA VAL A 89 11.11 5.84 -9.99
C VAL A 89 12.06 6.17 -11.13
N TRP A 90 11.70 7.17 -11.92
CA TRP A 90 12.49 7.68 -13.03
C TRP A 90 12.75 9.18 -12.87
N LYS A 91 13.92 9.60 -13.34
CA LYS A 91 14.29 11.00 -13.51
C LYS A 91 14.74 11.23 -14.94
N THR A 92 14.11 12.17 -15.63
CA THR A 92 14.45 12.50 -17.03
C THR A 92 14.49 11.25 -17.94
N GLY A 93 13.54 10.34 -17.74
CA GLY A 93 13.43 9.08 -18.50
C GLY A 93 14.37 7.95 -18.05
N VAL A 94 15.35 8.22 -17.19
CA VAL A 94 16.28 7.20 -16.65
C VAL A 94 15.71 6.64 -15.36
N LYS A 95 15.70 5.30 -15.24
CA LYS A 95 15.31 4.63 -14.00
C LYS A 95 16.36 4.90 -12.93
N VAL A 96 15.95 5.48 -11.80
CA VAL A 96 16.86 5.86 -10.70
C VAL A 96 16.66 5.01 -9.45
N ASP A 97 15.48 4.40 -9.28
CA ASP A 97 15.18 3.58 -8.12
C ASP A 97 14.13 2.50 -8.42
N SER A 98 14.15 1.40 -7.65
CA SER A 98 13.23 0.28 -7.77
C SER A 98 13.07 -0.47 -6.45
N THR A 99 11.90 -0.33 -5.83
CA THR A 99 11.57 -0.98 -4.56
C THR A 99 10.51 -2.05 -4.77
N LYS A 100 10.66 -3.18 -4.08
CA LYS A 100 9.70 -4.29 -4.04
C LYS A 100 9.64 -4.80 -2.61
N GLU A 101 8.52 -4.61 -1.95
CA GLU A 101 8.36 -4.94 -0.53
C GLU A 101 7.17 -5.88 -0.34
N MET A 102 7.36 -6.93 0.47
CA MET A 102 6.29 -7.83 0.88
C MET A 102 5.54 -7.17 2.05
N ILE A 103 4.26 -6.86 1.84
CA ILE A 103 3.41 -6.26 2.87
C ILE A 103 2.90 -7.36 3.82
N GLY A 104 2.42 -8.48 3.27
CA GLY A 104 2.00 -9.64 4.07
C GLY A 104 0.74 -10.32 3.57
N THR A 105 0.02 -10.97 4.50
CA THR A 105 -1.23 -11.69 4.25
C THR A 105 -2.36 -11.03 5.02
N PHE A 106 -3.50 -10.85 4.36
CA PHE A 106 -4.65 -10.11 4.90
C PHE A 106 -5.94 -10.88 4.67
N SER A 107 -6.77 -10.99 5.70
CA SER A 107 -8.12 -11.57 5.60
C SER A 107 -9.12 -10.51 5.11
N PRO A 108 -10.25 -10.93 4.53
CA PRO A 108 -11.32 -9.99 4.20
C PRO A 108 -11.98 -9.45 5.48
N GLN A 109 -12.18 -8.13 5.55
CA GLN A 109 -12.88 -7.48 6.66
C GLN A 109 -13.50 -6.14 6.24
N GLN A 110 -14.49 -5.66 7.01
CA GLN A 110 -15.14 -4.37 6.73
C GLN A 110 -14.23 -3.18 7.06
N GLU A 111 -13.44 -3.27 8.12
CA GLU A 111 -12.54 -2.19 8.54
C GLU A 111 -11.28 -2.15 7.67
N PRO A 112 -10.88 -1.00 7.11
CA PRO A 112 -9.68 -0.92 6.28
C PRO A 112 -8.39 -1.21 7.07
N TYR A 113 -7.48 -1.95 6.45
CA TYR A 113 -6.12 -2.11 6.96
C TYR A 113 -5.30 -0.84 6.75
N THR A 114 -4.36 -0.64 7.66
CA THR A 114 -3.31 0.38 7.55
C THR A 114 -1.95 -0.29 7.54
N HIS A 115 -1.10 0.09 6.60
CA HIS A 115 0.29 -0.36 6.55
C HIS A 115 1.24 0.81 6.30
N GLU A 116 2.27 0.93 7.13
CA GLU A 116 3.36 1.89 6.95
C GLU A 116 4.59 1.19 6.39
N MET A 117 5.11 1.73 5.29
CA MET A 117 6.36 1.29 4.69
C MET A 117 7.56 1.70 5.55
N PRO A 118 8.72 1.05 5.36
CA PRO A 118 9.98 1.50 5.94
C PRO A 118 10.25 2.99 5.65
N GLU A 119 10.95 3.63 6.58
CA GLU A 119 11.34 5.03 6.42
C GLU A 119 12.37 5.19 5.31
N GLU A 120 12.11 6.16 4.42
CA GLU A 120 13.00 6.56 3.33
C GLU A 120 13.43 8.02 3.51
N THR A 121 14.51 8.40 2.83
CA THR A 121 14.99 9.79 2.81
C THR A 121 15.04 10.29 1.37
N THR A 122 14.43 11.45 1.11
CA THR A 122 14.48 12.05 -0.23
C THR A 122 15.91 12.41 -0.62
N PRO A 123 16.27 12.26 -1.91
CA PRO A 123 17.61 12.58 -2.35
C PRO A 123 17.89 14.08 -2.20
N SER A 124 19.16 14.43 -2.03
CA SER A 124 19.60 15.82 -1.80
C SER A 124 20.68 16.26 -2.77
N GLY A 125 20.71 17.57 -3.04
CA GLY A 125 21.73 18.20 -3.89
C GLY A 125 21.17 18.71 -5.21
N ILE A 126 21.90 19.62 -5.86
CA ILE A 126 21.44 20.36 -7.04
C ILE A 126 20.98 19.41 -8.16
N PHE A 127 21.72 18.32 -8.38
CA PHE A 127 21.38 17.32 -9.40
C PHE A 127 20.25 16.37 -9.00
N ALA A 128 19.88 16.30 -7.72
CA ALA A 128 18.76 15.49 -7.23
C ALA A 128 17.43 16.25 -7.30
N ARG A 129 17.44 17.57 -7.15
CA ARG A 129 16.22 18.37 -7.28
C ARG A 129 15.58 18.25 -8.67
N GLY A 130 14.26 18.39 -8.75
CA GLY A 130 13.48 18.35 -9.99
C GLY A 130 12.34 17.35 -9.95
N SER A 131 11.72 17.13 -11.12
CA SER A 131 10.56 16.26 -11.25
C SER A 131 10.97 14.80 -11.45
N TYR A 132 10.21 13.92 -10.81
CA TYR A 132 10.32 12.47 -10.93
C TYR A 132 9.00 11.92 -11.42
N SER A 133 9.05 10.82 -12.17
CA SER A 133 7.87 9.99 -12.43
C SER A 133 7.99 8.68 -11.66
N ALA A 134 6.86 8.15 -11.20
CA ALA A 134 6.80 6.89 -10.48
C ALA A 134 5.70 6.01 -11.08
N ARG A 135 5.92 4.70 -11.02
CA ARG A 135 4.93 3.68 -11.33
C ARG A 135 4.89 2.75 -10.13
N SER A 136 3.75 2.80 -9.45
CA SER A 136 3.48 1.94 -8.30
C SER A 136 2.47 0.86 -8.69
N LYS A 137 2.66 -0.35 -8.16
CA LYS A 137 1.74 -1.48 -8.28
C LYS A 137 1.77 -2.30 -7.01
#